data_AF-Q91301-F1
#
_entry.id   AF-Q91301-F1
#
_cell.length_a   1.000
_cell.length_b   1.000
_cell.length_c   1.000
_cell.angle_alpha   90.00
_cell.angle_beta   90.00
_cell.angle_gamma   90.00
#
_symmetry.space_group_name_H-M   'P 1'
#
loop_
_entity.id
_entity.type
_entity.pdbx_description
1 polymer ?
#
loop_
_entity_poly.entity_id
_entity_poly.type
_entity_poly.pdbx_seq_one_letter_code
_entity_poly.pdbx_strand_id
1 'polypeptide(L)'
;LEAFGNAKTVKNDNSSRFGKFIRINIDVAGYIVGANIETYLLEKSRAIRQAKDERTFHIFYQILAGRGEHVKTDLLLEGFNQYRFLSNGNITIPGQQDKEIFHETMESMKIMGISHEEIMSMLRMVSAVLQFGNIVFRKERNTDQASMPDNTAAQKLCHLLGLNVTEFTRAILMPKIKVGRDYVQKAQTKEQADFAVEALRKALYERLFRSLVHRINRALDRTKRQGASFIGILDIAGFEIFELNSFEQLCINYTNEKLQQ
;
A
#
# COMPACT_ATOMS: atom_id res chain seq x y z
N LEU A 1 3.61 8.64 7.58
CA LEU A 1 2.52 7.62 7.62
C LEU A 1 1.37 8.02 6.71
N GLU A 2 0.91 9.27 6.79
CA GLU A 2 -0.21 9.77 5.97
C GLU A 2 -0.01 9.58 4.47
N ALA A 3 1.18 9.86 3.92
CA ALA A 3 1.46 9.58 2.51
C ALA A 3 1.10 8.13 2.08
N PHE A 4 1.30 7.14 2.94
CA PHE A 4 1.06 5.72 2.63
C PHE A 4 -0.29 5.20 3.14
N GLY A 5 -0.94 5.90 4.07
CA GLY A 5 -2.15 5.41 4.73
C GLY A 5 -3.38 6.28 4.52
N ASN A 6 -3.22 7.49 4.00
CA ASN A 6 -4.33 8.41 3.75
C ASN A 6 -4.67 8.45 2.26
N ALA A 7 -5.92 8.79 1.97
CA ALA A 7 -6.44 8.98 0.63
C ALA A 7 -7.53 10.05 0.61
N LYS A 8 -7.77 10.63 -0.58
CA LYS A 8 -8.92 11.50 -0.82
C LYS A 8 -10.18 10.66 -0.99
N THR A 9 -11.20 10.98 -0.20
CA THR A 9 -12.58 10.48 -0.36
C THR A 9 -13.47 11.60 -0.91
N VAL A 10 -14.77 11.33 -1.06
CA VAL A 10 -15.76 12.36 -1.41
C VAL A 10 -15.92 13.42 -0.32
N LYS A 11 -15.76 13.04 0.96
CA LYS A 11 -16.03 13.90 2.13
C LYS A 11 -14.78 14.50 2.76
N ASN A 12 -13.61 13.91 2.53
CA ASN A 12 -12.36 14.34 3.15
C ASN A 12 -11.18 14.13 2.18
N ASP A 13 -10.46 15.20 1.89
CA ASP A 13 -9.35 15.18 0.94
C ASP A 13 -8.08 14.48 1.46
N ASN A 14 -7.92 14.34 2.79
CA ASN A 14 -6.78 13.67 3.42
C ASN A 14 -7.28 12.70 4.52
N SER A 15 -8.09 11.73 4.11
CA SER A 15 -8.75 10.82 5.05
C SER A 15 -7.84 9.66 5.45
N SER A 16 -7.61 9.46 6.75
CA SER A 16 -6.91 8.29 7.29
C SER A 16 -7.66 7.01 6.93
N ARG A 17 -7.02 6.08 6.20
CA ARG A 17 -7.58 4.78 5.79
C ARG A 17 -6.98 3.61 6.56
N PHE A 18 -6.56 3.90 7.79
CA PHE A 18 -6.04 3.00 8.80
C PHE A 18 -6.28 3.66 10.17
N GLY A 19 -6.41 2.85 11.21
CA GLY A 19 -6.36 3.34 12.59
C GLY A 19 -4.92 3.40 13.08
N LYS A 20 -4.62 4.38 13.93
CA LYS A 20 -3.33 4.52 14.61
C LYS A 20 -3.52 4.78 16.10
N PHE A 21 -2.74 4.09 16.91
CA PHE A 21 -2.59 4.37 18.33
C PHE A 21 -1.14 4.78 18.59
N ILE A 22 -0.94 6.01 19.03
CA ILE A 22 0.38 6.58 19.33
C ILE A 22 0.56 6.59 20.83
N ARG A 23 1.52 5.82 21.31
CA ARG A 23 1.96 5.82 22.71
C ARG A 23 3.19 6.70 22.85
N ILE A 24 3.09 7.77 23.62
CA ILE A 24 4.20 8.66 23.98
C ILE A 24 4.64 8.32 25.40
N ASN A 25 5.88 7.87 25.59
CA ASN A 25 6.42 7.49 26.89
C ASN A 25 7.08 8.70 27.57
N ILE A 26 6.83 8.86 28.87
CA ILE A 26 7.29 9.99 29.69
C ILE A 26 8.03 9.45 30.92
N ASP A 27 9.14 10.07 31.28
CA ASP A 27 9.87 9.74 32.50
C ASP A 27 9.29 10.42 33.76
N VAL A 28 9.86 10.10 34.93
CA VAL A 28 9.42 10.67 36.22
C VAL A 28 9.56 12.19 36.31
N ALA A 29 10.39 12.81 35.46
CA ALA A 29 10.61 14.25 35.42
C ALA A 29 9.71 14.95 34.39
N GLY A 30 8.88 14.21 33.65
CA GLY A 30 7.95 14.77 32.66
C GLY A 30 8.53 14.91 31.26
N TYR A 31 9.74 14.39 30.98
CA TYR A 31 10.33 14.45 29.64
C TYR A 31 9.90 13.29 28.76
N ILE A 32 9.71 13.56 27.47
CA ILE A 32 9.44 12.52 26.47
C ILE A 32 10.70 11.68 26.29
N VAL A 33 10.55 10.36 26.48
CA VAL A 33 11.66 9.40 26.38
C VAL A 33 11.50 8.40 25.24
N GLY A 34 10.38 8.42 24.53
CA GLY A 34 10.19 7.58 23.35
C GLY A 34 8.74 7.59 22.89
N ALA A 35 8.51 6.98 21.73
CA ALA A 35 7.16 6.79 21.22
C ALA A 35 7.03 5.46 20.46
N ASN A 36 5.82 4.92 20.43
CA ASN A 36 5.46 3.74 19.66
C ASN A 36 4.13 3.97 18.95
N ILE A 37 4.04 3.49 17.71
CA ILE A 37 2.85 3.61 16.89
C ILE A 37 2.36 2.20 16.56
N GLU A 38 1.15 1.88 16.99
CA GLU A 38 0.41 0.72 16.52
C GLU A 38 -0.56 1.13 15.42
N THR A 39 -0.73 0.29 14.40
CA THR A 39 -1.64 0.56 13.30
C THR A 39 -2.61 -0.58 13.09
N TYR A 40 -3.86 -0.26 12.77
CA TYR A 40 -4.95 -1.21 12.60
C TYR A 40 -5.65 -1.01 11.25
N LEU A 41 -6.13 -2.09 10.65
CA LEU A 41 -7.08 -2.09 9.54
C LEU A 41 -6.74 -1.11 8.39
N LEU A 42 -5.58 -1.28 7.76
CA LEU A 42 -5.30 -0.58 6.50
C LEU A 42 -6.31 -1.04 5.43
N GLU A 43 -7.02 -0.09 4.81
CA GLU A 43 -8.02 -0.33 3.75
C GLU A 43 -7.34 -0.77 2.44
N LYS A 44 -6.74 -1.95 2.43
CA LYS A 44 -5.94 -2.48 1.31
C LYS A 44 -6.72 -2.65 0.01
N SER A 45 -8.05 -2.78 0.07
CA SER A 45 -8.94 -2.79 -1.09
C SER A 45 -8.81 -1.51 -1.92
N ARG A 46 -8.59 -0.36 -1.27
CA ARG A 46 -8.40 0.95 -1.91
C ARG A 46 -7.16 1.02 -2.81
N ALA A 47 -6.18 0.14 -2.60
CA ALA A 47 -5.08 0.04 -3.54
C ALA A 47 -5.61 -0.30 -4.95
N ILE A 48 -6.64 -1.15 -5.07
CA ILE A 48 -7.11 -1.74 -6.34
C ILE A 48 -8.24 -0.98 -6.97
N ARG A 49 -9.25 -0.60 -6.19
CA ARG A 49 -10.44 0.06 -6.71
C ARG A 49 -10.76 1.23 -5.80
N GLN A 50 -11.23 2.31 -6.41
CA GLN A 50 -11.67 3.51 -5.73
C GLN A 50 -13.09 3.81 -6.19
N ALA A 51 -13.91 4.36 -5.30
CA ALA A 51 -15.21 4.89 -5.68
C ALA A 51 -15.03 6.10 -6.61
N LYS A 52 -16.12 6.52 -7.27
CA LYS A 52 -16.09 7.70 -8.14
C LYS A 52 -15.58 8.93 -7.37
N ASP A 53 -14.74 9.73 -8.02
CA ASP A 53 -14.17 10.97 -7.47
C ASP A 53 -13.25 10.82 -6.24
N GLU A 54 -12.88 9.57 -5.90
CA GLU A 54 -11.90 9.26 -4.86
C GLU A 54 -10.51 8.95 -5.43
N ARG A 55 -9.47 9.18 -4.61
CA ARG A 55 -8.10 8.76 -4.90
C ARG A 55 -7.77 7.45 -4.18
N THR A 56 -6.74 6.77 -4.67
CA THR A 56 -6.02 5.78 -3.84
C THR A 56 -5.07 6.49 -2.86
N PHE A 57 -4.17 5.74 -2.21
CA PHE A 57 -3.21 6.31 -1.26
C PHE A 57 -2.34 7.40 -1.88
N HIS A 58 -2.07 8.48 -1.14
CA HIS A 58 -1.40 9.67 -1.68
C HIS A 58 -0.02 9.38 -2.28
N ILE A 59 0.73 8.42 -1.73
CA ILE A 59 2.08 8.09 -2.19
C ILE A 59 2.13 7.72 -3.68
N PHE A 60 1.07 7.13 -4.24
CA PHE A 60 0.99 6.81 -5.67
C PHE A 60 0.94 8.05 -6.54
N TYR A 61 0.28 9.11 -6.09
CA TYR A 61 0.20 10.39 -6.80
C TYR A 61 1.46 11.22 -6.58
N GLN A 62 1.99 11.21 -5.36
CA GLN A 62 3.22 11.88 -4.99
C GLN A 62 4.41 11.36 -5.80
N ILE A 63 4.63 10.04 -5.86
CA ILE A 63 5.66 9.44 -6.73
C ILE A 63 5.34 9.69 -8.21
N LEU A 64 4.04 9.72 -8.55
CA LEU A 64 3.39 10.15 -9.79
C LEU A 64 3.69 11.57 -10.26
N ALA A 65 4.11 12.45 -9.37
CA ALA A 65 4.23 13.88 -9.64
C ALA A 65 5.65 14.39 -9.36
N GLY A 66 6.19 14.06 -8.18
CA GLY A 66 7.43 14.63 -7.65
C GLY A 66 8.72 13.86 -7.92
N ARG A 67 8.66 12.71 -8.60
CA ARG A 67 9.86 11.95 -8.95
C ARG A 67 10.78 12.72 -9.92
N GLY A 68 12.09 12.62 -9.71
CA GLY A 68 13.09 13.06 -10.69
C GLY A 68 13.18 12.09 -11.87
N GLU A 69 13.77 12.53 -12.99
CA GLU A 69 13.82 11.71 -14.21
C GLU A 69 14.63 10.41 -14.02
N HIS A 70 15.69 10.44 -13.20
CA HIS A 70 16.44 9.23 -12.82
C HIS A 70 15.55 8.23 -12.08
N VAL A 71 14.81 8.68 -11.05
CA VAL A 71 13.90 7.83 -10.27
C VAL A 71 12.78 7.26 -11.14
N LYS A 72 12.28 8.03 -12.11
CA LYS A 72 11.27 7.57 -13.05
C LYS A 72 11.78 6.38 -13.88
N THR A 73 12.99 6.49 -14.43
CA THR A 73 13.61 5.42 -15.23
C THR A 73 13.93 4.20 -14.37
N ASP A 74 14.59 4.39 -13.22
CA ASP A 74 15.02 3.30 -12.33
C ASP A 74 13.83 2.50 -11.77
N LEU A 75 12.71 3.18 -11.53
CA LEU A 75 11.50 2.56 -11.00
C LEU A 75 10.49 2.18 -12.10
N LEU A 76 10.84 2.34 -13.38
CA LEU A 76 9.98 2.00 -14.52
C LEU A 76 8.59 2.66 -14.41
N LEU A 77 8.56 3.93 -14.01
CA LEU A 77 7.32 4.68 -13.79
C LEU A 77 6.80 5.29 -15.10
N GLU A 78 5.49 5.27 -15.24
CA GLU A 78 4.77 5.77 -16.41
C GLU A 78 3.83 6.94 -16.02
N GLY A 79 3.02 7.42 -16.97
CA GLY A 79 2.02 8.45 -16.69
C GLY A 79 0.83 7.92 -15.88
N PHE A 80 0.07 8.80 -15.24
CA PHE A 80 -1.11 8.44 -14.43
C PHE A 80 -2.10 7.54 -15.17
N ASN A 81 -2.34 7.81 -16.46
CA ASN A 81 -3.33 7.08 -17.28
C ASN A 81 -2.86 5.68 -17.72
N GLN A 82 -1.61 5.32 -17.42
CA GLN A 82 -1.06 4.01 -17.76
C GLN A 82 -1.28 2.96 -16.67
N TYR A 83 -1.91 3.33 -15.54
CA TYR A 83 -2.12 2.40 -14.43
C TYR A 83 -3.60 2.12 -14.21
N ARG A 84 -4.03 0.89 -14.53
CA ARG A 84 -5.43 0.45 -14.40
C ARG A 84 -6.03 0.66 -13.01
N PHE A 85 -5.19 0.55 -11.98
CA PHE A 85 -5.63 0.65 -10.59
C PHE A 85 -5.60 2.07 -10.01
N LEU A 86 -5.27 3.07 -10.83
CA LEU A 86 -5.66 4.46 -10.60
C LEU A 86 -6.99 4.69 -11.31
N SER A 87 -8.08 4.15 -10.74
CA SER A 87 -9.37 3.99 -11.43
C SER A 87 -9.96 5.29 -11.97
N ASN A 88 -9.67 6.41 -11.32
CA ASN A 88 -10.14 7.74 -11.71
C ASN A 88 -9.02 8.63 -12.29
N GLY A 89 -7.86 8.06 -12.64
CA GLY A 89 -6.70 8.81 -13.12
C GLY A 89 -6.16 9.83 -12.12
N ASN A 90 -5.69 10.97 -12.62
CA ASN A 90 -5.13 12.06 -11.81
C ASN A 90 -6.20 13.07 -11.35
N ILE A 91 -7.06 12.69 -10.42
CA ILE A 91 -7.86 13.64 -9.62
C ILE A 91 -6.89 14.53 -8.86
N THR A 92 -7.10 15.84 -8.71
CA THR A 92 -6.27 16.75 -7.88
C THR A 92 -6.89 17.02 -6.51
N ILE A 93 -6.08 17.40 -5.51
CA ILE A 93 -6.56 17.91 -4.21
C ILE A 93 -6.43 19.44 -4.21
N PRO A 94 -7.50 20.21 -3.94
CA PRO A 94 -7.43 21.66 -3.89
C PRO A 94 -6.37 22.16 -2.88
N GLY A 95 -5.55 23.11 -3.30
CA GLY A 95 -4.52 23.71 -2.44
C GLY A 95 -3.31 22.83 -2.12
N GLN A 96 -3.21 21.64 -2.72
CA GLN A 96 -2.05 20.74 -2.53
C GLN A 96 -1.44 20.34 -3.87
N GLN A 97 -0.10 20.37 -3.93
CA GLN A 97 0.65 19.89 -5.09
C GLN A 97 1.36 18.59 -4.74
N ASP A 98 0.98 17.48 -5.38
CA ASP A 98 1.54 16.14 -5.08
C ASP A 98 3.08 16.11 -5.22
N LYS A 99 3.65 16.94 -6.09
CA LYS A 99 5.10 17.10 -6.24
C LYS A 99 5.76 17.68 -4.98
N GLU A 100 5.19 18.74 -4.41
CA GLU A 100 5.74 19.39 -3.22
C GLU A 100 5.62 18.46 -2.00
N ILE A 101 4.44 17.85 -1.82
CA ILE A 101 4.20 16.88 -0.75
C ILE A 101 5.11 15.65 -0.87
N PHE A 102 5.47 15.23 -2.10
CA PHE A 102 6.47 14.17 -2.29
C PHE A 102 7.82 14.56 -1.71
N HIS A 103 8.31 15.78 -1.99
CA HIS A 103 9.57 16.27 -1.45
C HIS A 103 9.53 16.34 0.08
N GLU A 104 8.45 16.87 0.66
CA GLU A 104 8.25 16.90 2.11
C GLU A 104 8.26 15.49 2.73
N THR A 105 7.62 14.53 2.07
CA THR A 105 7.60 13.13 2.51
C THR A 105 9.00 12.52 2.49
N MET A 106 9.79 12.79 1.44
CA MET A 106 11.17 12.30 1.34
C MET A 106 12.08 12.93 2.41
N GLU A 107 11.96 14.24 2.65
CA GLU A 107 12.70 14.91 3.73
C GLU A 107 12.30 14.38 5.12
N SER A 108 11.01 14.16 5.35
CA SER A 108 10.51 13.55 6.60
C SER A 108 11.10 12.16 6.83
N MET A 109 11.23 11.33 5.78
CA MET A 109 11.89 10.03 5.89
C MET A 109 13.37 10.15 6.25
N LYS A 110 14.09 11.12 5.67
CA LYS A 110 15.49 11.40 6.01
C LYS A 110 15.65 11.86 7.47
N ILE A 111 14.77 12.73 7.95
CA ILE A 111 14.75 13.18 9.36
C ILE A 111 14.53 12.00 10.31
N MET A 112 13.66 11.05 9.94
CA MET A 112 13.47 9.79 10.66
C MET A 112 14.68 8.82 10.54
N GLY A 113 15.75 9.26 9.89
CA GLY A 113 17.00 8.52 9.69
C GLY A 113 16.84 7.31 8.78
N ILE A 114 15.84 7.29 7.90
CA ILE A 114 15.66 6.23 6.89
C ILE A 114 16.69 6.48 5.78
N SER A 115 17.51 5.48 5.47
CA SER A 115 18.59 5.65 4.50
C SER A 115 18.04 5.86 3.10
N HIS A 116 18.84 6.47 2.21
CA HIS A 116 18.44 6.64 0.82
C HIS A 116 18.12 5.30 0.14
N GLU A 117 18.89 4.26 0.43
CA GLU A 117 18.65 2.90 -0.08
C GLU A 117 17.32 2.32 0.43
N GLU A 118 17.02 2.49 1.72
CA GLU A 118 15.73 2.07 2.30
C GLU A 118 14.56 2.81 1.63
N ILE A 119 14.68 4.13 1.43
CA ILE A 119 13.67 4.95 0.75
C ILE A 119 13.47 4.45 -0.69
N MET A 120 14.56 4.28 -1.45
CA MET A 120 14.48 3.81 -2.83
C MET A 120 13.88 2.40 -2.92
N SER A 121 14.19 1.52 -1.97
CA SER A 121 13.56 0.20 -1.86
C SER A 121 12.05 0.32 -1.62
N MET A 122 11.61 1.19 -0.70
CA MET A 122 10.18 1.44 -0.47
C MET A 122 9.48 1.99 -1.72
N LEU A 123 10.08 2.95 -2.41
CA LEU A 123 9.53 3.50 -3.66
C LEU A 123 9.48 2.45 -4.78
N ARG A 124 10.46 1.55 -4.85
CA ARG A 124 10.44 0.39 -5.76
C ARG A 124 9.24 -0.52 -5.48
N MET A 125 8.92 -0.76 -4.20
CA MET A 125 7.73 -1.52 -3.83
C MET A 125 6.44 -0.80 -4.23
N VAL A 126 6.37 0.53 -4.07
CA VAL A 126 5.22 1.34 -4.55
C VAL A 126 5.06 1.21 -6.07
N SER A 127 6.16 1.30 -6.83
CA SER A 127 6.14 1.09 -8.29
C SER A 127 5.68 -0.32 -8.66
N ALA A 128 6.20 -1.35 -8.00
CA ALA A 128 5.78 -2.73 -8.21
C ALA A 128 4.27 -2.90 -7.97
N VAL A 129 3.74 -2.28 -6.91
CA VAL A 129 2.30 -2.25 -6.62
C VAL A 129 1.51 -1.60 -7.76
N LEU A 130 2.01 -0.53 -8.40
CA LEU A 130 1.36 0.04 -9.59
C LEU A 130 1.40 -0.93 -10.79
N GLN A 131 2.55 -1.56 -11.05
CA GLN A 131 2.74 -2.45 -12.21
C GLN A 131 1.85 -3.71 -12.17
N PHE A 132 1.48 -4.20 -10.98
CA PHE A 132 0.52 -5.30 -10.85
C PHE A 132 -0.81 -5.03 -11.57
N GLY A 133 -1.25 -3.76 -11.66
CA GLY A 133 -2.49 -3.40 -12.35
C GLY A 133 -2.47 -3.53 -13.85
N ASN A 134 -1.28 -3.55 -14.43
CA ASN A 134 -1.10 -3.58 -15.87
C ASN A 134 -0.96 -5.00 -16.42
N ILE A 135 -0.95 -6.01 -15.55
CA ILE A 135 -0.98 -7.41 -15.98
C ILE A 135 -2.37 -7.74 -16.49
N VAL A 136 -2.45 -8.23 -17.74
CA VAL A 136 -3.71 -8.59 -18.39
C VAL A 136 -3.71 -10.06 -18.74
N PHE A 137 -4.66 -10.79 -18.17
CA PHE A 137 -4.94 -12.17 -18.53
C PHE A 137 -6.06 -12.27 -19.57
N ARG A 138 -5.91 -13.20 -20.51
CA ARG A 138 -6.92 -13.57 -21.51
C ARG A 138 -7.32 -15.03 -21.33
N LYS A 139 -8.57 -15.34 -21.62
CA LYS A 139 -9.04 -16.73 -21.72
C LYS A 139 -8.54 -17.33 -23.03
N GLU A 140 -8.08 -18.58 -22.99
CA GLU A 140 -7.73 -19.31 -24.21
C GLU A 140 -8.98 -19.63 -25.07
N ARG A 141 -8.78 -19.91 -26.37
CA ARG A 141 -9.91 -20.15 -27.29
C ARG A 141 -10.69 -21.43 -26.99
N ASN A 142 -9.98 -22.48 -26.59
CA ASN A 142 -10.54 -23.84 -26.47
C ASN A 142 -10.67 -24.33 -25.03
N THR A 143 -10.21 -23.55 -24.05
CA THR A 143 -10.22 -23.90 -22.64
C THR A 143 -10.58 -22.68 -21.79
N ASP A 144 -10.99 -22.90 -20.54
CA ASP A 144 -11.20 -21.81 -19.57
C ASP A 144 -9.88 -21.30 -18.94
N GLN A 145 -8.73 -21.72 -19.46
CA GLN A 145 -7.44 -21.39 -18.87
C GLN A 145 -7.05 -19.94 -19.15
N ALA A 146 -6.36 -19.35 -18.17
CA ALA A 146 -5.73 -18.06 -18.30
C ALA A 146 -4.44 -18.16 -19.14
N SER A 147 -4.26 -17.18 -20.01
CA SER A 147 -3.02 -16.91 -20.74
C SER A 147 -2.59 -15.47 -20.49
N MET A 148 -1.30 -15.19 -20.64
CA MET A 148 -0.72 -13.85 -20.57
C MET A 148 -0.02 -13.54 -21.90
N PRO A 149 -0.75 -13.06 -22.93
CA PRO A 149 -0.18 -12.85 -24.26
C PRO A 149 0.88 -11.74 -24.29
N ASP A 150 0.65 -10.66 -23.53
CA ASP A 150 1.63 -9.60 -23.31
C ASP A 150 2.12 -9.70 -21.86
N ASN A 151 3.40 -9.99 -21.69
CA ASN A 151 4.05 -10.10 -20.40
C ASN A 151 4.91 -8.87 -20.05
N THR A 152 4.83 -7.78 -20.81
CA THR A 152 5.64 -6.56 -20.58
C THR A 152 5.46 -6.02 -19.16
N ALA A 153 4.23 -5.92 -18.67
CA ALA A 153 3.94 -5.49 -17.30
C ALA A 153 4.53 -6.46 -16.25
N ALA A 154 4.44 -7.78 -16.51
CA ALA A 154 5.01 -8.79 -15.63
C ALA A 154 6.54 -8.74 -15.62
N GLN A 155 7.20 -8.45 -16.76
CA GLN A 155 8.65 -8.26 -16.84
C GLN A 155 9.09 -7.05 -16.00
N LYS A 156 8.42 -5.90 -16.14
CA LYS A 156 8.70 -4.70 -15.33
C LYS A 156 8.53 -4.99 -13.84
N LEU A 157 7.42 -5.62 -13.46
CA LEU A 157 7.15 -6.03 -12.08
C LEU A 157 8.24 -6.96 -11.54
N CYS A 158 8.60 -8.00 -12.28
CA CYS A 158 9.60 -8.98 -11.86
C CYS A 158 10.98 -8.35 -11.74
N HIS A 159 11.33 -7.42 -12.63
CA HIS A 159 12.57 -6.64 -12.52
C HIS A 159 12.62 -5.83 -11.22
N LEU A 160 11.54 -5.11 -10.88
CA LEU A 160 11.44 -4.33 -9.64
C LEU A 160 11.49 -5.22 -8.38
N LEU A 161 10.99 -6.44 -8.45
CA LEU A 161 10.97 -7.37 -7.31
C LEU A 161 12.18 -8.33 -7.27
N GLY A 162 13.06 -8.30 -8.28
CA GLY A 162 14.18 -9.24 -8.39
C GLY A 162 13.75 -10.69 -8.62
N LEU A 163 12.64 -10.91 -9.34
CA LEU A 163 12.07 -12.23 -9.62
C LEU A 163 12.32 -12.67 -11.07
N ASN A 164 12.31 -13.98 -11.31
CA ASN A 164 12.31 -14.52 -12.67
C ASN A 164 10.89 -14.45 -13.27
N VAL A 165 10.74 -13.79 -14.43
CA VAL A 165 9.43 -13.59 -15.06
C VAL A 165 8.76 -14.89 -15.50
N THR A 166 9.52 -15.88 -15.94
CA THR A 166 8.99 -17.18 -16.38
C THR A 166 8.46 -17.96 -15.18
N GLU A 167 9.18 -17.95 -14.06
CA GLU A 167 8.73 -18.58 -12.82
C GLU A 167 7.52 -17.87 -12.22
N PHE A 168 7.52 -16.54 -12.20
CA PHE A 168 6.37 -15.75 -11.75
C PHE A 168 5.13 -16.06 -12.59
N THR A 169 5.26 -16.03 -13.92
CA THR A 169 4.14 -16.31 -14.84
C THR A 169 3.62 -17.74 -14.62
N ARG A 170 4.52 -18.72 -14.49
CA ARG A 170 4.15 -20.11 -14.18
C ARG A 170 3.46 -20.22 -12.83
N ALA A 171 3.94 -19.54 -11.80
CA ALA A 171 3.33 -19.58 -10.46
C ALA A 171 1.91 -18.99 -10.44
N ILE A 172 1.64 -17.98 -11.27
CA ILE A 172 0.30 -17.39 -11.38
C ILE A 172 -0.63 -18.26 -12.23
N LEU A 173 -0.18 -18.73 -13.40
CA LEU A 173 -1.03 -19.47 -14.35
C LEU A 173 -1.17 -20.96 -14.00
N MET A 174 -0.14 -21.57 -13.42
CA MET A 174 -0.07 -23.00 -13.08
C MET A 174 0.57 -23.21 -11.69
N PRO A 175 -0.05 -22.72 -10.61
CA PRO A 175 0.45 -22.90 -9.26
C PRO A 175 0.60 -24.38 -8.90
N LYS A 176 1.68 -24.70 -8.18
CA LYS A 176 1.88 -26.01 -7.55
C LYS A 176 1.12 -26.03 -6.23
N ILE A 177 0.09 -26.87 -6.15
CA ILE A 177 -0.77 -27.03 -4.99
C ILE A 177 -0.40 -28.34 -4.29
N LYS A 178 -0.12 -28.28 -2.99
CA LYS A 178 0.11 -29.46 -2.18
C LYS A 178 -1.23 -30.10 -1.82
N VAL A 179 -1.43 -31.36 -2.17
CA VAL A 179 -2.63 -32.13 -1.87
C VAL A 179 -2.20 -33.39 -1.11
N GLY A 180 -2.41 -33.40 0.20
CA GLY A 180 -1.87 -34.44 1.07
C GLY A 180 -0.35 -34.46 1.08
N ARG A 181 0.26 -35.51 0.53
CA ARG A 181 1.72 -35.68 0.41
C ARG A 181 2.27 -35.26 -0.96
N ASP A 182 1.42 -35.14 -1.97
CA ASP A 182 1.81 -34.90 -3.36
C ASP A 182 1.63 -33.43 -3.77
N TYR A 183 2.26 -33.05 -4.89
CA TYR A 183 2.09 -31.74 -5.52
C TYR A 183 1.44 -31.89 -6.89
N VAL A 184 0.36 -31.14 -7.11
CA VAL A 184 -0.36 -31.11 -8.37
C VAL A 184 -0.25 -29.71 -8.98
N GLN A 185 0.00 -29.64 -10.28
CA GLN A 185 -0.10 -28.37 -11.02
C GLN A 185 -1.52 -28.22 -11.55
N LYS A 186 -2.15 -27.09 -11.25
CA LYS A 186 -3.51 -26.78 -11.71
C LYS A 186 -3.50 -25.48 -12.50
N ALA A 187 -3.88 -25.56 -13.77
CA ALA A 187 -4.10 -24.36 -14.59
C ALA A 187 -5.22 -23.49 -13.97
N GLN A 188 -4.99 -22.19 -13.91
CA GLN A 188 -5.95 -21.22 -13.40
C GLN A 188 -6.86 -20.69 -14.50
N THR A 189 -8.09 -20.34 -14.16
CA THR A 189 -8.94 -19.54 -15.05
C THR A 189 -8.52 -18.07 -15.02
N LYS A 190 -9.02 -17.28 -15.98
CA LYS A 190 -8.77 -15.83 -16.02
C LYS A 190 -9.14 -15.16 -14.69
N GLU A 191 -10.30 -15.49 -14.14
CA GLU A 191 -10.84 -14.89 -12.92
C GLU A 191 -9.98 -15.24 -11.71
N GLN A 192 -9.48 -16.49 -11.64
CA GLN A 192 -8.57 -16.93 -10.60
C GLN A 192 -7.22 -16.22 -10.66
N ALA A 193 -6.66 -16.04 -11.86
CA ALA A 193 -5.41 -15.31 -12.07
C ALA A 193 -5.54 -13.81 -11.74
N ASP A 194 -6.63 -13.17 -12.18
CA ASP A 194 -6.95 -11.78 -11.84
C ASP A 194 -7.07 -11.62 -10.31
N PHE A 195 -7.81 -12.51 -9.63
CA PHE A 195 -7.96 -12.49 -8.18
C PHE A 195 -6.63 -12.71 -7.45
N ALA A 196 -5.78 -13.63 -7.92
CA ALA A 196 -4.48 -13.90 -7.33
C ALA A 196 -3.55 -12.68 -7.42
N VAL A 197 -3.50 -12.00 -8.57
CA VAL A 197 -2.74 -10.77 -8.75
C VAL A 197 -3.26 -9.63 -7.87
N GLU A 198 -4.57 -9.45 -7.79
CA GLU A 198 -5.19 -8.48 -6.87
C GLU A 198 -4.81 -8.80 -5.41
N ALA A 199 -4.89 -10.06 -4.98
CA ALA A 199 -4.54 -10.47 -3.62
C ALA A 199 -3.06 -10.24 -3.29
N LEU A 200 -2.15 -10.60 -4.20
CA LEU A 200 -0.72 -10.37 -4.06
C LEU A 200 -0.41 -8.88 -3.91
N ARG A 201 -1.05 -8.04 -4.71
CA ARG A 201 -0.90 -6.59 -4.63
C ARG A 201 -1.33 -6.04 -3.27
N LYS A 202 -2.52 -6.42 -2.78
CA LYS A 202 -3.00 -6.03 -1.44
C LYS A 202 -1.99 -6.43 -0.36
N ALA A 203 -1.52 -7.67 -0.41
CA ALA A 203 -0.57 -8.20 0.55
C ALA A 203 0.78 -7.48 0.50
N LEU A 204 1.26 -7.14 -0.70
CA LEU A 204 2.52 -6.42 -0.88
C LEU A 204 2.45 -5.02 -0.27
N TYR A 205 1.37 -4.29 -0.55
CA TYR A 205 1.17 -2.95 0.00
C TYR A 205 0.99 -2.96 1.52
N GLU A 206 0.21 -3.92 2.05
CA GLU A 206 0.05 -4.10 3.49
C GLU A 206 1.39 -4.37 4.19
N ARG A 207 2.22 -5.24 3.63
CA ARG A 207 3.56 -5.55 4.16
C ARG A 207 4.51 -4.36 4.06
N LEU A 208 4.46 -3.59 2.97
CA LEU A 208 5.21 -2.34 2.83
C LEU A 208 4.84 -1.35 3.94
N PHE A 209 3.54 -1.11 4.14
CA PHE A 209 3.05 -0.20 5.18
C PHE A 209 3.47 -0.66 6.58
N ARG A 210 3.33 -1.96 6.88
CA ARG A 210 3.78 -2.53 8.16
C ARG A 210 5.29 -2.37 8.38
N SER A 211 6.08 -2.60 7.34
CA SER A 211 7.54 -2.42 7.38
C SER A 211 7.93 -0.97 7.63
N LEU A 212 7.22 -0.01 7.01
CA LEU A 212 7.39 1.42 7.25
C LEU A 212 7.08 1.78 8.72
N VAL A 213 5.94 1.32 9.26
CA VAL A 213 5.56 1.56 10.68
C VAL A 213 6.63 1.00 11.61
N HIS A 214 7.08 -0.23 11.38
CA HIS A 214 8.13 -0.85 12.19
C HIS A 214 9.45 -0.04 12.11
N ARG A 215 9.81 0.43 10.91
CA ARG A 215 11.00 1.27 10.71
C ARG A 215 10.93 2.61 11.44
N ILE A 216 9.75 3.23 11.46
CA ILE A 216 9.47 4.46 12.21
C ILE A 216 9.57 4.19 13.71
N ASN A 217 8.97 3.11 14.22
CA ASN A 217 9.05 2.75 15.64
C ASN A 217 10.51 2.53 16.10
N ARG A 218 11.35 1.87 15.29
CA ARG A 218 12.79 1.73 15.60
C ARG A 218 13.51 3.07 15.69
N ALA A 219 13.07 4.08 14.95
CA ALA A 219 13.66 5.42 15.00
C ALA A 219 13.16 6.23 16.22
N LEU A 220 11.93 5.98 16.68
CA LEU A 220 11.33 6.64 17.85
C LEU A 220 11.78 6.02 19.18
N ASP A 221 12.16 4.75 19.20
CA ASP A 221 12.54 4.00 20.41
C ASP A 221 14.08 3.99 20.64
N ARG A 222 14.77 5.08 20.34
CA ARG A 222 16.24 5.15 20.40
C ARG A 222 16.81 5.26 21.81
N THR A 223 16.00 5.65 22.79
CA THR A 223 16.43 5.98 24.16
C THR A 223 16.14 4.83 25.12
N LYS A 224 17.19 4.29 25.76
CA LYS A 224 17.07 3.24 26.79
C LYS A 224 16.49 3.72 28.13
N ARG A 225 15.97 4.95 28.19
CA ARG A 225 15.40 5.50 29.44
C ARG A 225 14.09 4.79 29.72
N GLN A 226 13.93 4.24 30.93
CA GLN A 226 12.66 3.64 31.34
C GLN A 226 11.60 4.74 31.46
N GLY A 227 10.53 4.61 30.70
CA GLY A 227 9.33 5.42 30.90
C GLY A 227 8.65 5.06 32.22
N ALA A 228 8.16 6.06 32.95
CA ALA A 228 7.37 5.88 34.15
C ALA A 228 5.86 5.83 33.85
N SER A 229 5.43 6.62 32.85
CA SER A 229 4.05 6.72 32.40
C SER A 229 3.99 6.88 30.88
N PHE A 230 2.78 6.83 30.31
CA PHE A 230 2.58 7.11 28.88
C PHE A 230 1.27 7.86 28.63
N ILE A 231 1.23 8.61 27.54
CA ILE A 231 0.02 9.19 26.96
C ILE A 231 -0.31 8.42 25.68
N GLY A 232 -1.53 7.91 25.60
CA GLY A 232 -2.06 7.24 24.42
C GLY A 232 -2.92 8.18 23.60
N ILE A 233 -2.61 8.35 22.32
CA ILE A 233 -3.41 9.11 21.36
C ILE A 233 -4.00 8.11 20.37
N LEU A 234 -5.32 7.94 20.41
CA LEU A 234 -6.04 7.11 19.46
C LEU A 234 -6.60 7.99 18.34
N ASP A 235 -6.25 7.66 17.10
CA ASP A 235 -6.78 8.29 15.90
C ASP A 235 -7.22 7.17 14.94
N ILE A 236 -8.52 7.00 14.79
CA ILE A 236 -9.12 5.98 13.93
C ILE A 236 -9.89 6.63 12.80
N ALA A 237 -10.02 5.92 11.67
CA ALA A 237 -10.95 6.30 10.63
C ALA A 237 -12.35 6.50 11.23
N GLY A 238 -12.97 7.65 10.94
CA GLY A 238 -14.31 7.97 11.42
C GLY A 238 -15.38 7.05 10.86
N PHE A 239 -16.59 7.17 11.38
CA PHE A 239 -17.75 6.41 10.90
C PHE A 239 -18.07 6.74 9.44
N GLU A 240 -18.24 5.71 8.60
CA GLU A 240 -18.45 5.88 7.17
C GLU A 240 -19.76 5.26 6.69
N ILE A 241 -20.47 6.00 5.84
CA ILE A 241 -21.68 5.53 5.15
C ILE A 241 -21.51 5.85 3.68
N PHE A 242 -21.32 4.81 2.88
CA PHE A 242 -21.27 4.86 1.42
C PHE A 242 -22.42 4.07 0.79
N GLU A 243 -22.61 4.22 -0.52
CA GLU A 243 -23.56 3.39 -1.30
C GLU A 243 -23.21 1.90 -1.22
N LEU A 244 -21.91 1.58 -1.21
CA LEU A 244 -21.39 0.22 -1.03
C LEU A 244 -20.41 0.20 0.15
N ASN A 245 -20.77 -0.52 1.21
CA ASN A 245 -19.89 -0.75 2.37
C ASN A 245 -19.38 -2.19 2.31
N SER A 246 -18.06 -2.38 2.28
CA SER A 246 -17.46 -3.71 2.32
C SER A 246 -17.24 -4.19 3.76
N PHE A 247 -16.63 -5.37 3.91
CA PHE A 247 -16.24 -5.89 5.21
C PHE A 247 -15.30 -4.93 5.97
N GLU A 248 -14.42 -4.22 5.26
CA GLU A 248 -13.55 -3.21 5.86
C GLU A 248 -14.33 -2.07 6.54
N GLN A 249 -15.36 -1.51 5.89
CA GLN A 249 -16.22 -0.48 6.51
C GLN A 249 -16.98 -1.02 7.72
N LEU A 250 -17.45 -2.28 7.69
CA LEU A 250 -18.08 -2.90 8.86
C LEU A 250 -17.12 -2.94 10.06
N CYS A 251 -15.86 -3.35 9.85
CA CYS A 251 -14.86 -3.38 10.92
C CYS A 251 -14.55 -1.97 11.48
N ILE A 252 -14.46 -0.96 10.60
CA ILE A 252 -14.24 0.44 11.00
C ILE A 252 -15.43 0.94 11.83
N ASN A 253 -16.65 0.81 11.32
CA ASN A 253 -17.85 1.29 11.99
C ASN A 253 -18.09 0.56 13.32
N TYR A 254 -17.88 -0.76 13.38
CA TYR A 254 -17.96 -1.52 14.64
C TYR A 254 -16.94 -1.04 15.68
N THR A 255 -15.73 -0.66 15.26
CA THR A 255 -14.74 -0.10 16.19
C THR A 255 -15.16 1.29 16.68
N ASN A 256 -15.75 2.13 15.82
CA ASN A 256 -16.30 3.43 16.22
C ASN A 256 -17.45 3.27 17.24
N GLU A 257 -18.36 2.32 17.02
CA GLU A 257 -19.42 1.99 17.99
C GLU A 257 -18.85 1.59 19.35
N LYS A 258 -17.75 0.83 19.38
CA LYS A 258 -17.08 0.44 20.63
C LYS A 258 -16.35 1.58 21.33
N LEU A 259 -15.92 2.61 20.60
CA LEU A 259 -15.29 3.81 21.19
C LEU A 259 -16.32 4.81 21.74
N GLN A 260 -17.56 4.75 21.25
CA GLN A 260 -18.65 5.61 21.71
C GLN A 260 -19.33 5.07 22.99
N GLN A 261 -19.24 3.76 23.25
CA GLN A 261 -19.71 3.11 24.49
C GLN A 261 -18.87 3.51 25.70
#